data_AF-A0A0F9G942-F1
#
_entry.id   AF-A0A0F9G942-F1
#
_cell.length_a   1.000
_cell.length_b   1.000
_cell.length_c   1.000
_cell.angle_alpha   90.00
_cell.angle_beta   90.00
_cell.angle_gamma   90.00
#
_symmetry.space_group_name_H-M   'P 1'
#
loop_
_entity.id
_entity.type
_entity.pdbx_description
1 polymer ?
#
loop_
_entity_poly.entity_id
_entity_poly.type
_entity_poly.pdbx_seq_one_letter_code
_entity_poly.pdbx_strand_id
1 'polypeptide(L)'
;MTDLETKQGVEAESSPTSENRRVGFVSLGCPKALVDSERILTQLKLDGYDISPDYEGADVVVVNTCGFIDSAKQESMDAINEAMKENGKVIVTGCMGKGTDADA
;
A
#
# COMPACT_ATOMS: atom_id res chain seq x y z
N MET A 1 -4.19 -47.18 34.49
CA MET A 1 -5.24 -46.21 34.85
C MET A 1 -4.58 -44.85 34.75
N THR A 2 -4.55 -44.32 33.53
CA THR A 2 -5.57 -43.39 33.01
C THR A 2 -5.53 -42.11 33.83
N ASP A 3 -5.39 -40.91 33.30
CA ASP A 3 -5.27 -40.32 31.97
C ASP A 3 -5.46 -38.82 32.30
N LEU A 4 -4.96 -37.92 31.46
CA LEU A 4 -5.63 -36.67 31.07
C LEU A 4 -6.02 -35.65 32.20
N GLU A 5 -5.75 -34.35 32.13
CA GLU A 5 -5.57 -33.50 30.97
C GLU A 5 -5.35 -32.04 31.41
N THR A 6 -4.48 -31.32 30.67
CA THR A 6 -4.78 -30.02 30.03
C THR A 6 -4.95 -28.75 30.89
N LYS A 7 -4.41 -27.56 30.56
CA LYS A 7 -3.52 -27.00 29.51
C LYS A 7 -2.96 -25.70 30.15
N GLN A 8 -1.64 -25.47 30.14
CA GLN A 8 -0.96 -24.51 29.25
C GLN A 8 -1.73 -23.16 29.19
N GLY A 9 -1.30 -22.12 29.88
CA GLY A 9 -0.03 -21.46 29.63
C GLY A 9 -0.14 -20.67 28.34
N VAL A 10 -0.65 -19.44 28.39
CA VAL A 10 -0.48 -18.46 27.32
C VAL A 10 0.72 -17.61 27.71
N GLU A 11 1.88 -18.22 27.61
CA GLU A 11 3.12 -17.48 27.41
C GLU A 11 3.08 -17.02 25.96
N ALA A 12 3.21 -15.71 25.75
CA ALA A 12 3.23 -15.12 24.42
C ALA A 12 4.50 -15.59 23.70
N GLU A 13 4.40 -16.72 23.00
CA GLU A 13 5.44 -17.24 22.12
C GLU A 13 5.47 -16.39 20.84
N SER A 14 6.33 -15.36 20.84
CA SER A 14 6.71 -14.64 19.63
C SER A 14 7.53 -15.57 18.72
N SER A 15 6.87 -16.14 17.73
CA SER A 15 7.49 -16.92 16.64
C SER A 15 8.38 -16.04 15.74
N PRO A 16 9.38 -16.62 15.03
CA PRO A 16 10.53 -15.88 14.50
C PRO A 16 10.15 -14.94 13.35
N THR A 17 10.65 -13.71 13.41
CA THR A 17 10.72 -12.65 12.36
C THR A 17 9.90 -12.90 11.09
N SER A 18 8.63 -12.51 11.10
CA SER A 18 7.96 -12.10 9.86
C SER A 18 8.34 -10.65 9.66
N GLU A 19 9.30 -10.35 8.77
CA GLU A 19 9.47 -8.99 8.26
C GLU A 19 8.10 -8.56 7.70
N ASN A 20 7.42 -7.62 8.37
CA ASN A 20 6.18 -7.07 7.86
C ASN A 20 6.49 -6.51 6.47
N ARG A 21 5.77 -6.99 5.45
CA ARG A 21 5.99 -6.52 4.08
C ARG A 21 5.76 -5.01 4.04
N ARG A 22 6.68 -4.30 3.41
CA ARG A 22 6.71 -2.83 3.38
C ARG A 22 6.02 -2.34 2.11
N VAL A 23 5.09 -1.41 2.27
CA VAL A 23 4.33 -0.81 1.17
C VAL A 23 4.70 0.67 1.07
N GLY A 24 5.23 1.07 -0.08
CA GLY A 24 5.34 2.48 -0.45
C GLY A 24 3.98 2.99 -0.89
N PHE A 25 3.64 4.24 -0.58
CA PHE A 25 2.32 4.77 -0.89
C PHE A 25 2.40 6.23 -1.36
N VAL A 26 1.80 6.50 -2.52
CA VAL A 26 1.73 7.84 -3.13
C VAL A 26 0.27 8.21 -3.33
N SER A 27 -0.12 9.41 -2.94
CA SER A 27 -1.47 9.94 -3.14
C SER A 27 -1.40 11.25 -3.91
N LEU A 28 -2.18 11.37 -4.98
CA LEU A 28 -2.18 12.55 -5.84
C LEU A 28 -3.60 13.09 -6.04
N GLY A 29 -3.69 14.41 -6.27
CA GLY A 29 -4.92 15.07 -6.70
C GLY A 29 -5.78 15.68 -5.59
N CYS A 30 -7.03 15.22 -5.48
CA CYS A 30 -8.11 15.99 -4.83
C CYS A 30 -8.39 15.54 -3.37
N PRO A 31 -9.19 16.31 -2.59
CA PRO A 31 -9.56 15.94 -1.23
C PRO A 31 -10.18 14.54 -1.07
N LYS A 32 -10.84 14.01 -2.13
CA LYS A 32 -11.35 12.64 -2.13
C LYS A 32 -10.22 11.61 -2.16
N ALA A 33 -9.13 11.87 -2.87
CA ALA A 33 -7.96 10.99 -2.90
C ALA A 33 -7.29 10.94 -1.51
N LEU A 34 -7.26 12.06 -0.78
CA LEU A 34 -6.75 12.08 0.59
C LEU A 34 -7.55 11.17 1.53
N VAL A 35 -8.88 11.32 1.54
CA VAL A 35 -9.76 10.49 2.38
C VAL A 35 -9.68 9.01 2.01
N ASP A 36 -9.51 8.71 0.72
CA ASP A 36 -9.32 7.34 0.24
C ASP A 36 -7.97 6.76 0.71
N SER A 37 -6.91 7.55 0.62
CA SER A 37 -5.56 7.20 1.08
C SER A 37 -5.52 6.91 2.58
N GLU A 38 -6.21 7.68 3.42
CA GLU A 38 -6.33 7.40 4.85
C GLU A 38 -6.96 6.03 5.12
N ARG A 39 -8.00 5.66 4.36
CA ARG A 39 -8.67 4.35 4.47
C ARG A 39 -7.74 3.22 4.04
N ILE A 40 -7.07 3.38 2.91
CA ILE A 40 -6.14 2.35 2.40
C ILE A 40 -4.98 2.14 3.38
N LEU A 41 -4.35 3.22 3.85
CA LEU A 41 -3.24 3.15 4.81
C LEU A 41 -3.67 2.53 6.14
N THR A 42 -4.88 2.83 6.61
CA THR A 42 -5.44 2.19 7.81
C THR A 42 -5.61 0.69 7.61
N GLN A 43 -6.19 0.28 6.48
CA GLN A 43 -6.41 -1.14 6.20
C GLN A 43 -5.08 -1.90 6.06
N LEU A 44 -4.10 -1.34 5.34
CA LEU A 44 -2.76 -1.94 5.22
C LEU A 44 -2.13 -2.19 6.59
N LYS A 45 -2.21 -1.24 7.52
CA LYS A 45 -1.71 -1.42 8.88
C LYS A 45 -2.46 -2.50 9.66
N LEU A 46 -3.79 -2.55 9.52
CA LEU A 46 -4.61 -3.58 10.17
C LEU A 46 -4.30 -4.98 9.65
N ASP A 47 -3.92 -5.09 8.37
CA ASP A 47 -3.53 -6.33 7.72
C ASP A 47 -2.06 -6.72 8.00
N GLY A 48 -1.32 -5.91 8.78
CA GLY A 48 0.05 -6.21 9.20
C GLY A 48 1.13 -5.75 8.21
N TYR A 49 0.83 -4.83 7.30
CA TYR A 49 1.84 -4.21 6.44
C TYR A 49 2.47 -3.00 7.11
N ASP A 50 3.77 -2.84 6.89
CA ASP A 50 4.50 -1.63 7.28
C ASP A 50 4.49 -0.62 6.13
N ILE A 51 4.53 0.67 6.46
CA ILE A 51 4.60 1.72 5.45
C ILE A 51 6.05 2.14 5.24
N SER A 52 6.51 2.09 3.99
CA SER A 52 7.83 2.60 3.62
C SER A 52 7.75 4.11 3.31
N PRO A 53 8.70 4.93 3.78
CA PRO A 53 8.79 6.34 3.41
C PRO A 53 9.38 6.57 2.01
N ASP A 54 9.96 5.54 1.40
CA ASP A 54 10.66 5.57 0.12
C ASP A 54 10.24 4.40 -0.79
N TYR A 55 10.51 4.52 -2.09
CA TYR A 55 10.21 3.49 -3.08
C TYR A 55 11.20 2.33 -3.02
N GLU A 56 12.50 2.59 -2.84
CA GLU A 56 13.54 1.56 -2.84
C GLU A 56 13.42 0.56 -1.68
N GLY A 57 12.92 1.00 -0.52
CA GLY A 57 12.74 0.19 0.68
C GLY A 57 11.37 -0.50 0.81
N ALA A 58 10.55 -0.46 -0.25
CA ALA A 58 9.23 -1.09 -0.30
C ALA A 58 9.24 -2.41 -1.10
N ASP A 59 8.42 -3.37 -0.71
CA ASP A 59 8.17 -4.60 -1.50
C ASP A 59 7.25 -4.34 -2.70
N VAL A 60 6.40 -3.31 -2.58
CA VAL A 60 5.47 -2.84 -3.61
C VAL A 60 5.12 -1.37 -3.35
N VAL A 61 4.92 -0.60 -4.42
CA VAL A 61 4.43 0.78 -4.33
C VAL A 61 2.98 0.86 -4.79
N VAL A 62 2.12 1.47 -3.99
CA VAL A 62 0.74 1.80 -4.36
C VAL A 62 0.68 3.26 -4.77
N VAL A 63 0.17 3.53 -5.98
CA VAL A 63 -0.06 4.88 -6.47
C VAL A 63 -1.57 5.14 -6.56
N ASN A 64 -2.09 6.03 -5.72
CA ASN A 64 -3.49 6.46 -5.71
C ASN A 64 -3.68 7.69 -6.62
N THR A 65 -4.26 7.45 -7.78
CA THR A 65 -4.36 8.39 -8.90
C THR A 65 -5.67 9.19 -8.89
N CYS A 66 -5.64 10.37 -9.50
CA CYS A 66 -6.80 11.26 -9.62
C CYS A 66 -7.16 11.52 -11.09
N GLY A 67 -8.37 11.10 -11.49
CA GLY A 67 -8.90 11.35 -12.85
C GLY A 67 -9.68 12.65 -13.00
N PHE A 68 -9.87 13.44 -11.94
CA PHE A 68 -10.75 14.62 -11.96
C PHE A 68 -10.03 15.92 -12.34
N ILE A 69 -8.73 16.03 -12.04
CA ILE A 69 -7.94 17.25 -12.23
C ILE A 69 -6.86 16.93 -13.25
N ASP A 70 -6.78 17.67 -14.35
CA ASP A 70 -5.86 17.33 -15.45
C ASP A 70 -4.39 17.40 -15.03
N SER A 71 -4.01 18.37 -14.19
CA SER A 71 -2.63 18.40 -13.63
C SER A 71 -2.33 17.16 -12.79
N ALA A 72 -3.32 16.67 -12.04
CA ALA A 72 -3.17 15.48 -11.22
C ALA A 72 -3.10 14.19 -12.04
N LYS A 73 -3.63 14.17 -13.28
CA LYS A 73 -3.46 13.05 -14.21
C LYS A 73 -2.01 12.95 -14.67
N GLN A 74 -1.41 14.07 -15.09
CA GLN A 74 0.00 14.11 -15.46
C GLN A 74 0.90 13.70 -14.28
N GLU A 75 0.68 14.30 -13.11
CA GLU A 75 1.39 13.94 -11.88
C GLU A 75 1.23 12.45 -11.54
N SER A 76 0.04 11.88 -11.79
CA SER A 76 -0.23 10.45 -11.58
C SER A 76 0.63 9.60 -12.51
N MET A 77 0.74 9.95 -13.79
CA MET A 77 1.58 9.24 -14.75
C MET A 77 3.07 9.37 -14.42
N ASP A 78 3.52 10.54 -14.01
CA ASP A 78 4.91 10.78 -13.61
C ASP A 78 5.28 9.92 -12.38
N ALA A 79 4.41 9.89 -11.36
CA ALA A 79 4.63 9.09 -10.16
C ALA A 79 4.59 7.57 -10.45
N ILE A 80 3.72 7.11 -11.36
CA ILE A 80 3.71 5.71 -11.80
C ILE A 80 5.05 5.36 -12.46
N ASN A 81 5.53 6.20 -13.37
CA ASN A 81 6.79 5.98 -14.07
C ASN A 81 7.99 5.98 -13.13
N GLU A 82 8.03 6.90 -12.17
CA GLU A 82 9.05 6.97 -11.12
C GLU A 82 9.03 5.72 -10.25
N ALA A 83 7.87 5.32 -9.73
CA ALA A 83 7.73 4.11 -8.92
C ALA A 83 8.10 2.83 -9.69
N MET A 84 7.76 2.76 -10.98
CA MET A 84 8.16 1.64 -11.84
C MET A 84 9.68 1.58 -12.05
N LYS A 85 10.34 2.74 -12.16
CA LYS A 85 11.78 2.82 -12.33
C LYS A 85 12.55 2.49 -11.05
N GLU A 86 12.07 2.97 -9.91
CA GLU A 86 12.78 2.85 -8.62
C GLU A 86 12.46 1.55 -7.86
N ASN A 87 11.23 1.05 -7.94
CA ASN A 87 10.81 -0.16 -7.24
C ASN A 87 10.62 -1.37 -8.18
N GLY A 88 9.96 -1.16 -9.32
CA GLY A 88 9.67 -2.22 -10.30
C GLY A 88 8.41 -3.05 -10.00
N LYS A 89 7.75 -2.89 -8.85
CA LYS A 89 6.44 -3.47 -8.55
C LYS A 89 5.46 -2.39 -8.10
N VAL A 90 4.51 -2.07 -8.99
CA VAL A 90 3.55 -0.99 -8.75
C VAL A 90 2.11 -1.49 -8.85
N ILE A 91 1.28 -1.08 -7.89
CA ILE A 91 -0.17 -1.23 -7.92
C ILE A 91 -0.76 0.17 -8.12
N VAL A 92 -1.51 0.35 -9.21
CA VAL A 92 -2.20 1.60 -9.48
C VAL A 92 -3.65 1.48 -9.01
N THR A 93 -4.10 2.46 -8.22
CA THR A 93 -5.47 2.58 -7.74
C THR A 93 -5.97 4.01 -7.91
N GLY A 94 -7.20 4.28 -7.47
CA GLY A 94 -7.82 5.60 -7.51
C GLY A 94 -8.91 5.71 -8.57
N CYS A 95 -9.14 6.94 -9.03
CA CYS A 95 -10.27 7.25 -9.92
C CYS A 95 -9.87 7.59 -11.35
N MET A 96 -8.58 7.53 -11.69
CA MET A 96 -8.12 7.73 -13.06
C MET A 96 -8.58 6.56 -13.94
N GLY A 97 -9.27 6.90 -15.03
CA GLY A 97 -9.76 5.94 -16.00
C GLY A 97 -8.68 5.41 -16.94
N LYS A 98 -9.05 4.53 -17.86
CA LYS A 98 -8.19 4.07 -18.97
C LYS A 98 -8.42 4.93 -20.22
N GLY A 99 -7.49 4.91 -21.17
CA GLY A 99 -7.61 5.63 -22.44
C GLY A 99 -7.13 7.07 -22.30
N THR A 100 -7.92 8.05 -22.72
CA THR A 100 -7.52 9.47 -22.79
C THR A 100 -6.97 10.04 -21.48
N ASP A 101 -7.36 9.49 -20.33
CA ASP A 101 -6.86 9.92 -19.02
C ASP A 101 -5.50 9.28 -18.63
N ALA A 102 -5.12 8.17 -19.27
CA ALA A 102 -3.87 7.44 -19.06
C ALA A 102 -2.87 7.58 -20.23
N ASP A 103 -3.32 8.13 -21.36
CA ASP A 103 -2.52 8.47 -22.54
C ASP A 103 -2.06 9.95 -22.55
N ALA A 104 -2.48 10.73 -21.54
CA ALA A 104 -2.19 12.15 -21.39
C ALA A 104 -0.75 12.40 -20.92
#